data_AF-A0A8H4BLP5-F1
#
_entry.id   AF-A0A8H4BLP5-F1
#
_cell.length_a   1.000
_cell.length_b   1.000
_cell.length_c   1.000
_cell.angle_alpha   90.00
_cell.angle_beta   90.00
_cell.angle_gamma   90.00
#
_symmetry.space_group_name_H-M   'P 1'
#
loop_
_entity.id
_entity.type
_entity.pdbx_description
1 polymer ?
#
loop_
_entity_poly.entity_id
_entity_poly.type
_entity_poly.pdbx_seq_one_letter_code
_entity_poly.pdbx_strand_id
1 'polypeptide(L)'
;MALLNSVGVNRNGFSLLLCACLYKTFIRPKLEYGLAISHLLFRDLKALDALQNRLVGMFVGSTWYNVAKHLTCLPSMKHRYNVLATRFALRADTLPDDCLLVLLRRGLRYTRLDRFICQNPLYLSLPSPPPASTTALKVVFDDYWQDQVDRQLAAAAVTGAQTLLRACRPSATRPDPILYLPIGRSARSRLVRWRLGRFTNMREECPCTSGIFISRDHFLSCRALDPYLLDALPPAPIGVHRIDHALNCLPDKASAGPPYFWPALLHLLHAIDCLVHPLAVIAPDRDPGSLWFALPH
;
A
#
# COMPACT_ATOMS: atom_id res chain seq x y z
N MET A 1 -13.31 -12.21 -21.93
CA MET A 1 -13.11 -12.61 -20.51
C MET A 1 -11.64 -12.65 -20.09
N ALA A 2 -10.70 -13.19 -20.87
CA ALA A 2 -9.28 -13.25 -20.51
C ALA A 2 -8.65 -11.88 -20.21
N LEU A 3 -8.96 -10.85 -21.02
CA LEU A 3 -8.49 -9.46 -20.81
C LEU A 3 -9.01 -8.85 -19.50
N LEU A 4 -10.27 -9.08 -19.16
CA LEU A 4 -10.85 -8.57 -17.91
C LEU A 4 -10.20 -9.26 -16.70
N ASN A 5 -9.96 -10.56 -16.80
CA ASN A 5 -9.23 -11.32 -15.79
C ASN A 5 -7.77 -10.85 -15.63
N SER A 6 -7.07 -10.49 -16.72
CA SER A 6 -5.68 -9.99 -16.63
C SER A 6 -5.61 -8.60 -15.98
N VAL A 7 -6.61 -7.76 -16.16
CA VAL A 7 -6.74 -6.45 -15.49
C VAL A 7 -7.19 -6.60 -14.02
N GLY A 8 -7.61 -7.80 -13.59
CA GLY A 8 -7.98 -8.11 -12.22
C GLY A 8 -9.48 -8.07 -11.93
N VAL A 9 -10.33 -7.97 -12.95
CA VAL A 9 -11.78 -8.18 -12.85
C VAL A 9 -12.06 -9.67 -12.71
N ASN A 10 -12.90 -10.04 -11.76
CA ASN A 10 -13.23 -11.44 -11.49
C ASN A 10 -14.71 -11.62 -11.12
N ARG A 11 -15.18 -12.87 -11.14
CA ARG A 11 -16.58 -13.23 -10.80
C ARG A 11 -17.02 -12.75 -9.41
N ASN A 12 -16.08 -12.58 -8.48
CA ASN A 12 -16.35 -12.17 -7.10
C ASN A 12 -15.99 -10.69 -6.84
N GLY A 13 -15.66 -9.90 -7.88
CA GLY A 13 -15.29 -8.48 -7.76
C GLY A 13 -13.96 -8.12 -8.43
N PHE A 14 -13.25 -7.13 -7.88
CA PHE A 14 -11.99 -6.63 -8.43
C PHE A 14 -10.80 -7.05 -7.55
N SER A 15 -9.59 -7.12 -8.13
CA SER A 15 -8.35 -7.29 -7.37
C SER A 15 -8.10 -6.08 -6.46
N LEU A 16 -7.35 -6.23 -5.38
CA LEU A 16 -7.04 -5.13 -4.46
C LEU A 16 -6.38 -3.94 -5.19
N LEU A 17 -5.46 -4.22 -6.11
CA LEU A 17 -4.81 -3.19 -6.92
C LEU A 17 -5.80 -2.47 -7.83
N LEU A 18 -6.69 -3.22 -8.49
CA LEU A 18 -7.71 -2.64 -9.37
C LEU A 18 -8.71 -1.79 -8.56
N CYS A 19 -9.17 -2.27 -7.39
CA CYS A 19 -9.99 -1.49 -6.46
C CYS A 19 -9.32 -0.17 -6.10
N ALA A 20 -8.03 -0.21 -5.74
CA ALA A 20 -7.28 0.99 -5.40
C ALA A 20 -7.13 1.95 -6.60
N CYS A 21 -6.92 1.43 -7.81
CA CYS A 21 -6.91 2.23 -9.03
C CYS A 21 -8.27 2.87 -9.31
N LEU A 22 -9.37 2.12 -9.23
CA LEU A 22 -10.72 2.65 -9.39
C LEU A 22 -11.03 3.73 -8.34
N TYR A 23 -10.62 3.51 -7.09
CA TYR A 23 -10.72 4.53 -6.04
C TYR A 23 -9.94 5.80 -6.41
N LYS A 24 -8.67 5.67 -6.82
CA LYS A 24 -7.81 6.79 -7.24
C LYS A 24 -8.41 7.58 -8.40
N THR A 25 -9.04 6.88 -9.36
CA THR A 25 -9.54 7.48 -10.61
C THR A 25 -10.92 8.10 -10.48
N PHE A 26 -11.84 7.48 -9.74
CA PHE A 26 -13.27 7.88 -9.77
C PHE A 26 -13.79 8.44 -8.44
N ILE A 27 -13.32 7.92 -7.30
CA ILE A 27 -13.86 8.26 -5.99
C ILE A 27 -13.06 9.39 -5.35
N ARG A 28 -11.74 9.22 -5.32
CA ARG A 28 -10.81 10.18 -4.71
C ARG A 28 -10.95 11.60 -5.31
N PRO A 29 -11.11 11.81 -6.63
CA PRO A 29 -11.27 13.16 -7.16
C PRO A 29 -12.49 13.91 -6.60
N LYS A 30 -13.56 13.19 -6.22
CA LYS A 30 -14.73 13.80 -5.56
C LYS A 30 -14.39 14.28 -4.15
N LEU A 31 -13.52 13.57 -3.43
CA LEU A 31 -13.01 13.98 -2.12
C LEU A 31 -11.97 15.12 -2.22
N GLU A 32 -11.27 15.18 -3.35
CA GLU A 32 -10.22 16.17 -3.60
C GLU A 32 -10.73 17.49 -4.17
N TYR A 33 -11.98 17.51 -4.63
CA TYR A 33 -12.59 18.69 -5.21
C TYR A 33 -12.57 19.84 -4.21
N GLY A 34 -11.98 20.97 -4.62
CA GLY A 34 -11.85 22.17 -3.79
C GLY A 34 -10.78 22.11 -2.69
N LEU A 35 -10.10 20.97 -2.45
CA LEU A 35 -9.10 20.88 -1.37
C LEU A 35 -7.99 21.92 -1.48
N ALA A 36 -7.55 22.22 -2.70
CA ALA A 36 -6.43 23.14 -2.95
C ALA A 36 -6.71 24.59 -2.50
N ILE A 37 -7.98 24.98 -2.42
CA ILE A 37 -8.42 26.36 -2.10
C ILE A 37 -9.27 26.42 -0.82
N SER A 38 -9.55 25.28 -0.21
CA SER A 38 -10.39 25.20 0.99
C SER A 38 -9.55 25.42 2.24
N HIS A 39 -10.11 26.14 3.21
CA HIS A 39 -9.55 26.21 4.55
C HIS A 39 -10.09 25.05 5.39
N LEU A 40 -9.26 24.02 5.59
CA LEU A 40 -9.62 22.86 6.37
C LEU A 40 -9.02 22.92 7.76
N LEU A 41 -9.87 22.78 8.78
CA LEU A 41 -9.42 22.57 10.14
C LEU A 41 -8.95 21.13 10.32
N PHE A 42 -8.21 20.89 11.40
CA PHE A 42 -7.77 19.53 11.75
C PHE A 42 -8.93 18.51 11.82
N ARG A 43 -10.09 18.94 12.33
CA ARG A 43 -11.30 18.11 12.38
C ARG A 43 -11.80 17.69 11.00
N ASP A 44 -11.68 18.57 10.01
CA ASP A 44 -12.16 18.32 8.64
C ASP A 44 -11.21 17.33 7.95
N LEU A 45 -9.90 17.51 8.11
CA LEU A 45 -8.89 16.57 7.63
C LEU A 45 -9.07 15.18 8.28
N LYS A 46 -9.35 15.14 9.59
CA LYS A 46 -9.63 13.88 10.31
C LYS A 46 -10.89 13.19 9.78
N ALA A 47 -11.95 13.95 9.48
CA ALA A 47 -13.17 13.41 8.90
C ALA A 47 -12.95 12.85 7.48
N LEU A 48 -12.17 13.56 6.65
CA LEU A 48 -11.78 13.10 5.31
C LEU A 48 -10.93 11.83 5.37
N ASP A 49 -9.95 11.76 6.27
CA ASP A 49 -9.14 10.55 6.48
C ASP A 49 -10.00 9.39 6.99
N ALA A 50 -10.96 9.63 7.89
CA ALA A 50 -11.90 8.61 8.36
C ALA A 50 -12.79 8.07 7.22
N LEU A 51 -13.29 8.97 6.35
CA LEU A 51 -14.05 8.58 5.16
C LEU A 51 -13.19 7.75 4.20
N GLN A 52 -11.96 8.17 3.92
CA GLN A 52 -11.02 7.38 3.11
C GLN A 52 -10.79 6.00 3.73
N ASN A 53 -10.54 5.92 5.04
CA ASN A 53 -10.31 4.66 5.73
C ASN A 53 -11.53 3.72 5.64
N ARG A 54 -12.75 4.25 5.74
CA ARG A 54 -13.98 3.49 5.54
C ARG A 54 -14.10 2.95 4.12
N LEU A 55 -13.84 3.78 3.10
CA LEU A 55 -13.89 3.38 1.70
C LEU A 55 -12.84 2.31 1.36
N VAL A 56 -11.62 2.46 1.89
CA VAL A 56 -10.57 1.45 1.77
C VAL A 56 -10.99 0.16 2.48
N GLY A 57 -11.55 0.28 3.69
CA GLY A 57 -12.07 -0.86 4.44
C GLY A 57 -13.15 -1.64 3.68
N MET A 58 -14.00 -0.95 2.90
CA MET A 58 -15.07 -1.60 2.11
C MET A 58 -14.52 -2.53 1.03
N PHE A 59 -13.54 -2.10 0.23
CA PHE A 59 -13.02 -2.96 -0.84
C PHE A 59 -11.93 -3.94 -0.36
N VAL A 60 -11.34 -3.70 0.81
CA VAL A 60 -10.46 -4.69 1.46
C VAL A 60 -11.32 -5.75 2.16
N GLY A 61 -12.46 -5.37 2.74
CA GLY A 61 -13.30 -6.24 3.58
C GLY A 61 -12.77 -6.40 5.00
N SER A 62 -12.02 -5.42 5.52
CA SER A 62 -11.50 -5.43 6.91
C SER A 62 -11.10 -4.04 7.39
N THR A 63 -10.82 -3.92 8.69
CA THR A 63 -10.29 -2.70 9.31
C THR A 63 -8.80 -2.46 9.06
N TRP A 64 -8.10 -3.36 8.35
CA TRP A 64 -6.67 -3.24 7.99
C TRP A 64 -6.40 -2.21 6.87
N TYR A 65 -7.06 -1.06 6.92
CA TYR A 65 -6.95 -0.02 5.89
C TYR A 65 -5.55 0.60 5.82
N ASN A 66 -4.78 0.64 6.91
CA ASN A 66 -3.42 1.19 6.88
C ASN A 66 -2.47 0.31 6.05
N VAL A 67 -2.52 -1.01 6.27
CA VAL A 67 -1.74 -1.96 5.47
C VAL A 67 -2.19 -1.92 4.02
N ALA A 68 -3.50 -1.94 3.76
CA ALA A 68 -4.01 -1.88 2.40
C ALA A 68 -3.63 -0.59 1.67
N LYS A 69 -3.70 0.57 2.33
CA LYS A 69 -3.23 1.85 1.78
C LYS A 69 -1.75 1.79 1.42
N HIS A 70 -0.94 1.21 2.30
CA HIS A 70 0.50 1.04 2.08
C HIS A 70 0.79 0.14 0.88
N LEU A 71 0.21 -1.07 0.84
CA LEU A 71 0.38 -2.01 -0.28
C LEU A 71 -0.01 -1.41 -1.63
N THR A 72 -0.95 -0.46 -1.67
CA THR A 72 -1.50 0.12 -2.90
C THR A 72 -1.01 1.54 -3.18
N CYS A 73 -0.09 2.08 -2.36
CA CYS A 73 0.38 3.46 -2.40
C CYS A 73 -0.78 4.46 -2.43
N LEU A 74 -1.73 4.31 -1.50
CA LEU A 74 -2.80 5.27 -1.27
C LEU A 74 -2.37 6.21 -0.14
N PRO A 75 -1.94 7.44 -0.45
CA PRO A 75 -1.64 8.44 0.58
C PRO A 75 -2.89 8.85 1.36
N SER A 76 -2.68 9.44 2.54
CA SER A 76 -3.74 10.06 3.35
C SER A 76 -4.34 11.29 2.67
N MET A 77 -5.54 11.70 3.10
CA MET A 77 -6.17 12.94 2.62
C MET A 77 -5.38 14.17 3.04
N LYS A 78 -4.71 14.14 4.21
CA LYS A 78 -3.77 15.20 4.62
C LYS A 78 -2.60 15.35 3.65
N HIS A 79 -1.98 14.25 3.23
CA HIS A 79 -0.90 14.29 2.24
C HIS A 79 -1.42 14.85 0.90
N ARG A 80 -2.61 14.40 0.46
CA ARG A 80 -3.23 14.89 -0.79
C ARG A 80 -3.55 16.37 -0.73
N TYR A 81 -4.07 16.87 0.39
CA TYR A 81 -4.27 18.30 0.63
C TYR A 81 -2.95 19.06 0.45
N ASN A 82 -1.86 18.61 1.09
CA ASN A 82 -0.56 19.27 0.96
C ASN A 82 -0.08 19.30 -0.50
N VAL A 83 -0.14 18.18 -1.23
CA VAL A 83 0.27 18.13 -2.64
C VAL A 83 -0.58 19.06 -3.51
N LEU A 84 -1.89 19.08 -3.31
CA LEU A 84 -2.81 19.90 -4.11
C LEU A 84 -2.64 21.39 -3.83
N ALA A 85 -2.51 21.78 -2.56
CA ALA A 85 -2.27 23.16 -2.16
C ALA A 85 -0.90 23.65 -2.65
N THR A 86 0.16 22.83 -2.55
CA THR A 86 1.49 23.18 -3.09
C THR A 86 1.45 23.36 -4.61
N ARG A 87 0.78 22.46 -5.35
CA ARG A 87 0.63 22.61 -6.80
C ARG A 87 -0.14 23.86 -7.19
N PHE A 88 -1.20 24.18 -6.43
CA PHE A 88 -1.98 25.39 -6.65
C PHE A 88 -1.13 26.66 -6.43
N ALA A 89 -0.32 26.68 -5.37
CA ALA A 89 0.60 27.77 -5.07
C ALA A 89 1.61 28.03 -6.20
N LEU A 90 2.34 26.97 -6.60
CA LEU A 90 3.31 27.05 -7.69
C LEU A 90 2.67 27.52 -9.01
N ARG A 91 1.43 27.09 -9.27
CA ARG A 91 0.69 27.56 -10.43
C ARG A 91 0.27 29.02 -10.29
N ALA A 92 -0.15 29.46 -9.11
CA ALA A 92 -0.56 30.85 -8.89
C ALA A 92 0.58 31.85 -9.15
N ASP A 93 1.83 31.47 -8.86
CA ASP A 93 3.00 32.33 -9.07
C ASP A 93 3.47 32.38 -10.54
N THR A 94 2.94 31.50 -11.41
CA THR A 94 3.24 31.44 -12.84
C THR A 94 2.11 31.96 -13.72
N LEU A 95 1.04 32.47 -13.12
CA LEU A 95 -0.09 33.02 -13.85
C LEU A 95 0.25 34.40 -14.45
N PRO A 96 -0.28 34.71 -15.65
CA PRO A 96 -0.26 36.06 -16.21
C PRO A 96 -0.89 37.12 -15.30
N ASP A 97 -0.40 38.35 -15.41
CA ASP A 97 -0.81 39.50 -14.59
C ASP A 97 -2.28 39.90 -14.72
N ASP A 98 -2.89 39.60 -15.87
CA ASP A 98 -4.29 39.88 -16.21
C ASP A 98 -5.26 38.79 -15.71
N CYS A 99 -4.75 37.68 -15.17
CA CYS A 99 -5.58 36.63 -14.60
C CYS A 99 -6.34 37.14 -13.37
N LEU A 100 -7.64 36.81 -13.30
CA LEU A 100 -8.51 37.21 -12.18
C LEU A 100 -7.89 36.90 -10.81
N LEU A 101 -7.24 35.74 -10.65
CA LEU A 101 -6.60 35.37 -9.39
C LEU A 101 -5.47 36.35 -9.02
N VAL A 102 -4.66 36.78 -9.98
CA VAL A 102 -3.55 37.74 -9.76
C VAL A 102 -4.11 39.12 -9.44
N LEU A 103 -5.12 39.57 -10.19
CA LEU A 103 -5.82 40.83 -9.93
C LEU A 103 -6.46 40.87 -8.53
N LEU A 104 -7.16 39.80 -8.15
CA LEU A 104 -7.75 39.65 -6.82
C LEU A 104 -6.69 39.60 -5.72
N ARG A 105 -5.57 38.88 -5.94
CA ARG A 105 -4.46 38.79 -4.98
C ARG A 105 -3.80 40.15 -4.74
N ARG A 106 -3.70 41.00 -5.77
CA ARG A 106 -3.22 42.39 -5.66
C ARG A 106 -4.20 43.31 -4.92
N GLY A 107 -5.51 43.13 -5.15
CA GLY A 107 -6.56 43.98 -4.56
C GLY A 107 -6.94 43.60 -3.12
N LEU A 108 -6.74 42.35 -2.72
CA LEU A 108 -7.08 41.86 -1.39
C LEU A 108 -5.89 42.04 -0.44
N ARG A 109 -6.01 42.95 0.53
CA ARG A 109 -5.00 43.16 1.60
C ARG A 109 -4.69 41.90 2.42
N TYR A 110 -5.56 40.89 2.35
CA TYR A 110 -5.50 39.67 3.17
C TYR A 110 -6.11 38.49 2.41
N THR A 111 -5.35 37.88 1.51
CA THR A 111 -5.68 36.55 0.99
C THR A 111 -5.35 35.54 2.09
N ARG A 112 -6.35 35.19 2.92
CA ARG A 112 -6.23 34.07 3.86
C ARG A 112 -5.66 32.83 3.16
N LEU A 113 -6.00 32.64 1.88
CA LEU A 113 -5.44 31.66 0.95
C LEU A 113 -3.89 31.64 0.92
N ASP A 114 -3.22 32.78 0.79
CA ASP A 114 -1.76 32.83 0.69
C ASP A 114 -1.08 32.44 2.01
N ARG A 115 -1.66 32.88 3.14
CA ARG A 115 -1.18 32.46 4.46
C ARG A 115 -1.24 30.94 4.61
N PHE A 116 -2.32 30.31 4.14
CA PHE A 116 -2.51 28.86 4.28
C PHE A 116 -1.65 28.06 3.31
N ILE A 117 -1.48 28.56 2.09
CA ILE A 117 -0.52 28.03 1.11
C ILE A 117 0.89 28.02 1.72
N CYS A 118 1.31 29.15 2.32
CA CYS A 118 2.62 29.28 2.94
C CYS A 118 2.76 28.55 4.29
N GLN A 119 1.68 28.03 4.87
CA GLN A 119 1.73 27.16 6.06
C GLN A 119 1.81 25.67 5.72
N ASN A 120 1.69 25.31 4.44
CA ASN A 120 1.76 23.93 4.00
C ASN A 120 3.18 23.38 4.18
N PRO A 121 3.38 22.31 4.97
CA PRO A 121 4.70 21.77 5.25
C PRO A 121 5.43 21.31 3.99
N LEU A 122 4.72 20.83 2.96
CA LEU A 122 5.34 20.45 1.68
C LEU A 122 5.79 21.66 0.87
N TYR A 123 5.03 22.76 0.90
CA TYR A 123 5.43 23.99 0.23
C TYR A 123 6.66 24.60 0.90
N LEU A 124 6.69 24.62 2.24
CA LEU A 124 7.81 25.11 3.03
C LEU A 124 9.09 24.27 2.88
N SER A 125 8.98 23.00 2.49
CA SER A 125 10.13 22.14 2.23
C SER A 125 10.67 22.24 0.80
N LEU A 126 10.07 23.07 -0.06
CA LEU A 126 10.56 23.24 -1.44
C LEU A 126 11.92 23.95 -1.46
N PRO A 127 12.82 23.58 -2.39
CA PRO A 127 14.05 24.33 -2.61
C PRO A 127 13.74 25.72 -3.18
N SER A 128 14.63 26.68 -2.93
CA SER A 128 14.56 28.04 -3.49
C SER A 128 15.73 28.25 -4.46
N PRO A 129 15.49 28.46 -5.76
CA PRO A 129 14.18 28.56 -6.44
C PRO A 129 13.46 27.21 -6.58
N PRO A 130 12.12 27.21 -6.73
CA PRO A 130 11.35 25.98 -6.87
C PRO A 130 11.72 25.25 -8.18
N PRO A 131 11.62 23.92 -8.22
CA PRO A 131 12.01 23.16 -9.40
C PRO A 131 11.14 23.52 -10.61
N ALA A 132 11.77 23.96 -11.69
CA ALA A 132 11.07 24.37 -12.91
C ALA A 132 10.50 23.19 -13.72
N SER A 133 11.09 21.98 -13.59
CA SER A 133 10.65 20.80 -14.34
C SER A 133 9.62 19.97 -13.56
N THR A 134 8.61 19.46 -14.25
CA THR A 134 7.60 18.57 -13.67
C THR A 134 8.21 17.30 -13.09
N THR A 135 9.30 16.80 -13.70
CA THR A 135 10.03 15.62 -13.21
C THR A 135 10.72 15.90 -11.88
N ALA A 136 11.40 17.04 -11.73
CA ALA A 136 12.04 17.40 -10.48
C ALA A 136 11.01 17.64 -9.35
N LEU A 137 9.88 18.30 -9.66
CA LEU A 137 8.78 18.45 -8.71
C LEU A 137 8.20 17.10 -8.27
N LYS A 138 8.11 16.13 -9.19
CA LYS A 138 7.64 14.79 -8.87
C LYS A 138 8.57 14.09 -7.88
N VAL A 139 9.89 14.20 -8.07
CA VAL A 139 10.88 13.65 -7.12
C VAL A 139 10.68 14.24 -5.73
N VAL A 140 10.55 15.56 -5.61
CA VAL A 140 10.31 16.22 -4.31
C VAL A 140 9.02 15.72 -3.64
N PHE A 141 7.95 15.49 -4.41
CA PHE A 141 6.70 14.98 -3.86
C PHE A 141 6.78 13.50 -3.46
N ASP A 142 7.51 12.70 -4.24
CA ASP A 142 7.77 11.30 -3.94
C ASP A 142 8.64 11.18 -2.67
N ASP A 143 9.68 12.00 -2.52
CA ASP A 143 10.54 12.07 -1.33
C ASP A 143 9.74 12.50 -0.09
N TYR A 144 8.90 13.52 -0.22
CA TYR A 144 8.01 13.96 0.85
C TYR A 144 7.03 12.85 1.27
N TRP A 145 6.52 12.08 0.32
CA TRP A 145 5.66 10.94 0.63
C TRP A 145 6.44 9.84 1.36
N GLN A 146 7.64 9.52 0.89
CA GLN A 146 8.52 8.53 1.49
C GLN A 146 8.86 8.89 2.93
N ASP A 147 9.26 10.14 3.20
CA ASP A 147 9.56 10.63 4.55
C ASP A 147 8.33 10.53 5.48
N GLN A 148 7.11 10.81 4.99
CA GLN A 148 5.90 10.60 5.80
C GLN A 148 5.66 9.13 6.16
N VAL A 149 5.91 8.21 5.23
CA VAL A 149 5.82 6.76 5.47
C VAL A 149 6.89 6.34 6.48
N ASP A 150 8.13 6.81 6.32
CA ASP A 150 9.23 6.49 7.22
C ASP A 150 8.95 6.96 8.65
N ARG A 151 8.42 8.19 8.83
CA ARG A 151 7.97 8.68 10.13
C ARG A 151 6.84 7.85 10.72
N GLN A 152 5.88 7.40 9.90
CA GLN A 152 4.80 6.54 10.35
C GLN A 152 5.34 5.18 10.83
N LEU A 153 6.28 4.59 10.09
CA LEU A 153 6.92 3.32 10.45
C LEU A 153 7.79 3.45 11.70
N ALA A 154 8.53 4.56 11.84
CA ALA A 154 9.32 4.86 13.04
C ALA A 154 8.44 5.03 14.29
N ALA A 155 7.34 5.79 14.18
CA ALA A 155 6.39 5.96 15.27
C ALA A 155 5.72 4.62 15.68
N ALA A 156 5.38 3.79 14.69
CA ALA A 156 4.87 2.44 14.93
C ALA A 156 5.91 1.54 15.62
N ALA A 157 7.21 1.71 15.31
CA ALA A 157 8.27 0.95 15.96
C ALA A 157 8.42 1.31 17.44
N VAL A 158 8.38 2.60 17.79
CA VAL A 158 8.47 3.09 19.19
C VAL A 158 7.28 2.64 20.03
N THR A 159 6.07 2.69 19.46
CA THR A 159 4.83 2.37 20.18
C THR A 159 4.51 0.88 20.24
N GLY A 160 5.27 0.03 19.52
CA GLY A 160 4.94 -1.39 19.35
C GLY A 160 3.65 -1.66 18.57
N ALA A 161 3.05 -0.63 17.96
CA ALA A 161 1.80 -0.73 17.22
C ALA A 161 2.03 -1.08 15.73
N GLN A 162 0.94 -1.42 15.02
CA GLN A 162 0.94 -1.61 13.56
C GLN A 162 1.99 -2.63 13.05
N THR A 163 2.13 -3.75 13.74
CA THR A 163 3.09 -4.83 13.40
C THR A 163 3.01 -5.26 11.93
N LEU A 164 1.80 -5.42 11.38
CA LEU A 164 1.59 -5.78 9.97
C LEU A 164 2.04 -4.70 8.97
N LEU A 165 1.94 -3.42 9.34
CA LEU A 165 2.43 -2.34 8.49
C LEU A 165 3.96 -2.35 8.46
N ARG A 166 4.60 -2.54 9.62
CA ARG A 166 6.06 -2.66 9.75
C ARG A 166 6.65 -3.86 9.02
N ALA A 167 5.85 -4.91 8.83
CA ALA A 167 6.24 -6.09 8.06
C ALA A 167 6.30 -5.85 6.55
N CYS A 168 5.61 -4.81 6.04
CA CYS A 168 5.60 -4.46 4.62
C CYS A 168 6.91 -3.77 4.19
N ARG A 169 7.16 -3.68 2.87
CA ARG A 169 8.31 -2.93 2.34
C ARG A 169 8.25 -1.47 2.76
N PRO A 170 9.38 -0.79 3.02
CA PRO A 170 9.36 0.63 3.36
C PRO A 170 9.00 1.55 2.18
N SER A 171 8.99 1.05 0.94
CA SER A 171 8.77 1.88 -0.25
C SER A 171 7.34 2.40 -0.38
N ALA A 172 7.22 3.71 -0.62
CA ALA A 172 5.97 4.43 -0.76
C ALA A 172 5.58 4.74 -2.23
N THR A 173 6.53 4.58 -3.16
CA THR A 173 6.42 5.04 -4.56
C THR A 173 5.80 4.02 -5.51
N ARG A 174 5.83 2.73 -5.16
CA ARG A 174 5.27 1.64 -5.97
C ARG A 174 4.43 0.68 -5.14
N PRO A 175 3.30 0.19 -5.68
CA PRO A 175 2.52 -0.83 -5.01
C PRO A 175 3.38 -2.05 -4.65
N ASP A 176 2.97 -2.82 -3.64
CA ASP A 176 3.70 -4.02 -3.24
C ASP A 176 3.69 -5.05 -4.40
N PRO A 177 4.84 -5.66 -4.75
CA PRO A 177 4.95 -6.62 -5.84
C PRO A 177 3.95 -7.77 -5.80
N ILE A 178 3.49 -8.19 -4.61
CA ILE A 178 2.46 -9.25 -4.49
C ILE A 178 1.18 -8.93 -5.26
N LEU A 179 0.91 -7.65 -5.53
CA LEU A 179 -0.31 -7.20 -6.19
C LEU A 179 -0.27 -7.35 -7.71
N TYR A 180 0.91 -7.31 -8.33
CA TYR A 180 1.04 -7.28 -9.79
C TYR A 180 2.00 -8.33 -10.37
N LEU A 181 2.83 -8.98 -9.55
CA LEU A 181 3.70 -10.04 -10.06
C LEU A 181 2.89 -11.18 -10.69
N PRO A 182 3.46 -11.87 -11.71
CA PRO A 182 2.76 -12.93 -12.43
C PRO A 182 2.51 -14.12 -11.50
N ILE A 183 1.24 -14.35 -11.18
CA ILE A 183 0.85 -15.42 -10.26
C ILE A 183 -0.64 -15.73 -10.39
N GLY A 184 -1.00 -16.97 -10.05
CA GLY A 184 -2.37 -17.44 -9.96
C GLY A 184 -3.21 -16.64 -8.97
N ARG A 185 -4.53 -16.63 -9.19
CA ARG A 185 -5.47 -15.84 -8.38
C ARG A 185 -5.48 -16.29 -6.90
N SER A 186 -5.52 -17.60 -6.66
CA SER A 186 -5.57 -18.18 -5.32
C SER A 186 -4.30 -17.88 -4.54
N ALA A 187 -3.13 -18.11 -5.16
CA ALA A 187 -1.84 -17.71 -4.63
C ALA A 187 -1.74 -16.20 -4.31
N ARG A 188 -2.19 -15.31 -5.21
CA ARG A 188 -2.24 -13.87 -4.95
C ARG A 188 -3.11 -13.53 -3.74
N SER A 189 -4.27 -14.18 -3.64
CA SER A 189 -5.17 -14.01 -2.49
C SER A 189 -4.48 -14.41 -1.18
N ARG A 190 -3.72 -15.52 -1.17
CA ARG A 190 -2.93 -15.92 0.00
C ARG A 190 -1.88 -14.87 0.39
N LEU A 191 -1.10 -14.37 -0.56
CA LEU A 191 -0.09 -13.33 -0.31
C LEU A 191 -0.72 -12.07 0.31
N VAL A 192 -1.84 -11.62 -0.25
CA VAL A 192 -2.57 -10.45 0.27
C VAL A 192 -3.16 -10.73 1.66
N ARG A 193 -3.77 -11.91 1.86
CA ARG A 193 -4.27 -12.33 3.18
C ARG A 193 -3.17 -12.40 4.23
N TRP A 194 -1.97 -12.85 3.84
CA TRP A 194 -0.80 -12.86 4.72
C TRP A 194 -0.41 -11.45 5.16
N ARG A 195 -0.29 -10.49 4.23
CA ARG A 195 0.02 -9.08 4.58
C ARG A 195 -1.05 -8.45 5.46
N LEU A 196 -2.32 -8.77 5.22
CA LEU A 196 -3.45 -8.28 6.00
C LEU A 196 -3.66 -9.04 7.33
N GLY A 197 -2.79 -9.99 7.68
CA GLY A 197 -2.89 -10.75 8.94
C GLY A 197 -4.12 -11.65 9.04
N ARG A 198 -4.65 -12.14 7.92
CA ARG A 198 -5.92 -12.90 7.87
C ARG A 198 -5.77 -14.41 8.09
N PHE A 199 -4.55 -14.92 8.18
CA PHE A 199 -4.32 -16.32 8.55
C PHE A 199 -4.31 -16.54 10.06
N THR A 200 -4.05 -15.48 10.83
CA THR A 200 -4.04 -15.57 12.29
C THR A 200 -5.41 -15.27 12.84
N ASN A 201 -6.01 -16.23 13.53
CA ASN A 201 -7.23 -16.00 14.29
C ASN A 201 -6.97 -15.84 15.80
N MET A 202 -5.80 -16.24 16.34
CA MET A 202 -5.48 -16.20 17.80
C MET A 202 -6.56 -16.79 18.74
N ARG A 203 -7.57 -17.46 18.17
CA ARG A 203 -8.77 -17.99 18.83
C ARG A 203 -8.86 -19.50 18.68
N GLU A 204 -8.21 -20.05 17.66
CA GLU A 204 -8.19 -21.47 17.35
C GLU A 204 -6.79 -22.02 17.63
N GLU A 205 -6.74 -23.18 18.27
CA GLU A 205 -5.51 -23.93 18.47
C GLU A 205 -5.04 -24.55 17.16
N CYS A 206 -3.73 -24.61 16.99
CA CYS A 206 -3.15 -25.21 15.82
C CYS A 206 -3.34 -26.75 15.84
N PRO A 207 -3.76 -27.38 14.72
CA PRO A 207 -3.86 -28.84 14.61
C PRO A 207 -2.53 -29.59 14.80
N CYS A 208 -1.38 -28.90 14.86
CA CYS A 208 -0.05 -29.51 15.00
C CYS A 208 0.22 -30.16 16.38
N THR A 209 -0.81 -30.29 17.24
CA THR A 209 -0.77 -30.96 18.54
C THR A 209 0.17 -30.30 19.56
N SER A 210 0.53 -29.02 19.35
CA SER A 210 1.38 -28.27 20.29
C SER A 210 0.58 -27.53 21.37
N GLY A 211 -0.75 -27.47 21.27
CA GLY A 211 -1.60 -26.68 22.18
C GLY A 211 -1.38 -25.16 22.07
N ILE A 212 -0.80 -24.69 20.95
CA ILE A 212 -0.49 -23.27 20.72
C ILE A 212 -1.53 -22.70 19.75
N PHE A 213 -2.01 -21.49 20.03
CA PHE A 213 -2.91 -20.75 19.13
C PHE A 213 -2.25 -20.40 17.80
N ILE A 214 -3.05 -20.38 16.73
CA ILE A 214 -2.60 -20.00 15.40
C ILE A 214 -2.18 -18.51 15.38
N SER A 215 -0.88 -18.29 15.37
CA SER A 215 -0.20 -17.00 15.26
C SER A 215 0.80 -16.98 14.11
N ARG A 216 1.30 -15.79 13.73
CA ARG A 216 2.28 -15.66 12.64
C ARG A 216 3.58 -16.37 13.03
N ASP A 217 4.05 -16.08 14.23
CA ASP A 217 5.29 -16.63 14.77
C ASP A 217 5.19 -18.14 14.97
N HIS A 218 4.00 -18.67 15.30
CA HIS A 218 3.77 -20.10 15.40
C HIS A 218 4.05 -20.82 14.07
N PHE A 219 3.73 -20.22 12.92
CA PHE A 219 3.98 -20.85 11.62
C PHE A 219 5.48 -21.11 11.35
N LEU A 220 6.39 -20.40 12.02
CA LEU A 220 7.83 -20.63 11.86
C LEU A 220 8.32 -21.90 12.56
N SER A 221 7.56 -22.43 13.53
CA SER A 221 7.91 -23.61 14.33
C SER A 221 6.80 -24.68 14.32
N CYS A 222 5.81 -24.52 13.44
CA CYS A 222 4.65 -25.41 13.36
C CYS A 222 5.05 -26.78 12.82
N ARG A 223 4.81 -27.84 13.60
CA ARG A 223 5.14 -29.22 13.22
C ARG A 223 4.33 -29.77 12.04
N ALA A 224 3.19 -29.14 11.73
CA ALA A 224 2.34 -29.53 10.61
C ALA A 224 2.78 -28.87 9.29
N LEU A 225 3.78 -27.98 9.32
CA LEU A 225 4.38 -27.38 8.14
C LEU A 225 5.73 -28.03 7.87
N ASP A 226 6.05 -28.20 6.58
CA ASP A 226 7.34 -28.74 6.17
C ASP A 226 8.47 -27.73 6.45
N PRO A 227 9.45 -28.06 7.32
CA PRO A 227 10.56 -27.16 7.63
C PRO A 227 11.43 -26.84 6.40
N TYR A 228 11.52 -27.74 5.42
CA TYR A 228 12.29 -27.50 4.20
C TYR A 228 11.75 -26.32 3.39
N LEU A 229 10.43 -26.08 3.42
CA LEU A 229 9.82 -24.92 2.77
C LEU A 229 10.21 -23.60 3.44
N LEU A 230 10.32 -23.60 4.77
CA LEU A 230 10.81 -22.46 5.54
C LEU A 230 12.30 -22.23 5.28
N ASP A 231 13.09 -23.30 5.23
CA ASP A 231 14.54 -23.21 5.02
C ASP A 231 14.93 -22.76 3.61
N ALA A 232 14.08 -23.05 2.63
CA ALA A 232 14.21 -22.52 1.28
C ALA A 232 13.98 -21.00 1.17
N LEU A 233 13.38 -20.35 2.17
CA LEU A 233 13.21 -18.89 2.19
C LEU A 233 14.53 -18.17 2.53
N PRO A 234 14.74 -16.94 2.02
CA PRO A 234 15.92 -16.16 2.37
C PRO A 234 16.02 -15.97 3.90
N PRO A 235 17.22 -16.08 4.49
CA PRO A 235 17.42 -15.91 5.91
C PRO A 235 16.99 -14.49 6.31
N ALA A 236 16.23 -14.38 7.40
CA ALA A 236 15.73 -13.10 7.87
C ALA A 236 16.66 -12.50 8.94
N PRO A 237 16.81 -11.16 8.97
CA PRO A 237 17.47 -10.47 10.08
C PRO A 237 16.80 -10.76 11.43
N ILE A 238 17.57 -10.58 12.51
CA ILE A 238 17.07 -10.78 13.88
C ILE A 238 15.84 -9.88 14.12
N GLY A 239 14.78 -10.48 14.67
CA GLY A 239 13.53 -9.78 14.97
C GLY A 239 12.60 -9.55 13.77
N VAL A 240 12.95 -10.05 12.58
CA VAL A 240 12.10 -9.98 11.38
C VAL A 240 11.52 -11.35 11.05
N HIS A 241 10.20 -11.39 10.83
CA HIS A 241 9.52 -12.62 10.46
C HIS A 241 9.96 -13.13 9.08
N ARG A 242 10.34 -14.42 8.97
CA ARG A 242 10.97 -14.99 7.77
C ARG A 242 10.13 -14.86 6.49
N ILE A 243 8.83 -15.09 6.58
CA ILE A 243 7.91 -14.94 5.45
C ILE A 243 7.81 -13.46 5.01
N ASP A 244 7.80 -12.51 5.96
CA ASP A 244 7.72 -11.08 5.60
C ASP A 244 8.99 -10.59 4.95
N HIS A 245 10.14 -11.07 5.43
CA HIS A 245 11.42 -10.84 4.78
C HIS A 245 11.43 -11.37 3.34
N ALA A 246 10.99 -12.62 3.11
CA ALA A 246 10.88 -13.19 1.77
C ALA A 246 9.99 -12.36 0.83
N LEU A 247 8.85 -11.85 1.34
CA LEU A 247 7.98 -10.94 0.58
C LEU A 247 8.65 -9.60 0.27
N ASN A 248 9.48 -9.09 1.18
CA ASN A 248 10.28 -7.89 0.97
C ASN A 248 11.47 -8.12 0.01
N CYS A 249 11.87 -9.36 -0.25
CA CYS A 249 12.89 -9.74 -1.22
C CYS A 249 12.38 -10.00 -2.65
N LEU A 250 11.06 -9.98 -2.89
CA LEU A 250 10.51 -10.10 -4.25
C LEU A 250 11.05 -9.02 -5.20
N PRO A 251 11.19 -9.30 -6.51
CA PRO A 251 11.61 -8.28 -7.45
C PRO A 251 10.50 -7.25 -7.70
N ASP A 252 10.90 -6.02 -8.01
CA ASP A 252 9.95 -4.96 -8.36
C ASP A 252 9.38 -5.12 -9.78
N LYS A 253 10.01 -5.91 -10.64
CA LYS A 253 9.60 -6.12 -12.04
C LYS A 253 9.46 -7.60 -12.34
N ALA A 254 8.39 -7.96 -13.05
CA ALA A 254 8.18 -9.32 -13.56
C ALA A 254 9.31 -9.78 -14.50
N SER A 255 9.96 -8.84 -15.20
CA SER A 255 11.08 -9.14 -16.09
C SER A 255 12.32 -9.70 -15.38
N ALA A 256 12.40 -9.59 -14.05
CA ALA A 256 13.53 -10.11 -13.28
C ALA A 256 13.50 -11.64 -13.09
N GLY A 257 12.42 -12.30 -13.51
CA GLY A 257 12.24 -13.73 -13.28
C GLY A 257 11.82 -14.08 -11.83
N PRO A 258 11.22 -15.27 -11.63
CA PRO A 258 10.78 -15.68 -10.31
C PRO A 258 12.00 -15.91 -9.41
N PRO A 259 12.00 -15.43 -8.15
CA PRO A 259 13.10 -15.69 -7.23
C PRO A 259 13.18 -17.19 -6.90
N TYR A 260 14.36 -17.68 -6.54
CA TYR A 260 14.60 -19.12 -6.28
C TYR A 260 13.66 -19.71 -5.21
N PHE A 261 13.28 -18.90 -4.21
CA PHE A 261 12.38 -19.28 -3.12
C PHE A 261 10.90 -19.17 -3.46
N TRP A 262 10.54 -18.71 -4.67
CA TRP A 262 9.16 -18.42 -5.06
C TRP A 262 8.24 -19.64 -4.96
N PRO A 263 8.60 -20.84 -5.48
CA PRO A 263 7.75 -22.02 -5.33
C PRO A 263 7.56 -22.42 -3.86
N ALA A 264 8.64 -22.39 -3.08
CA ALA A 264 8.60 -22.73 -1.65
C ALA A 264 7.71 -21.78 -0.86
N LEU A 265 7.80 -20.47 -1.11
CA LEU A 265 6.95 -19.46 -0.48
C LEU A 265 5.46 -19.69 -0.76
N LEU A 266 5.11 -20.02 -2.01
CA LEU A 266 3.72 -20.24 -2.40
C LEU A 266 3.17 -21.56 -1.86
N HIS A 267 3.98 -22.61 -1.85
CA HIS A 267 3.64 -23.89 -1.23
C HIS A 267 3.47 -23.74 0.28
N LEU A 268 4.35 -22.99 0.95
CA LEU A 268 4.25 -22.72 2.38
C LEU A 268 2.95 -21.98 2.71
N LEU A 269 2.62 -20.92 1.97
CA LEU A 269 1.37 -20.18 2.18
C LEU A 269 0.13 -21.02 1.85
N HIS A 270 0.22 -21.95 0.89
CA HIS A 270 -0.84 -22.92 0.63
C HIS A 270 -1.02 -23.89 1.79
N ALA A 271 0.07 -24.44 2.35
CA ALA A 271 0.02 -25.31 3.52
C ALA A 271 -0.58 -24.60 4.74
N ILE A 272 -0.19 -23.34 4.97
CA ILE A 272 -0.80 -22.48 6.01
C ILE A 272 -2.31 -22.32 5.78
N ASP A 273 -2.74 -22.09 4.54
CA ASP A 273 -4.16 -21.94 4.18
C ASP A 273 -4.96 -23.21 4.48
N CYS A 274 -4.42 -24.38 4.12
CA CYS A 274 -5.02 -25.68 4.42
C CYS A 274 -5.09 -25.96 5.92
N LEU A 275 -4.05 -25.56 6.66
CA LEU A 275 -3.97 -25.75 8.11
C LEU A 275 -5.00 -24.88 8.85
N VAL A 276 -5.18 -23.63 8.42
CA VAL A 276 -6.15 -22.69 9.01
C VAL A 276 -7.59 -23.02 8.59
N HIS A 277 -7.78 -23.70 7.47
CA HIS A 277 -9.09 -24.06 6.95
C HIS A 277 -9.19 -25.56 6.63
N PRO A 278 -9.13 -26.45 7.64
CA PRO A 278 -9.01 -27.90 7.44
C PRO A 278 -10.23 -28.52 6.75
N LEU A 279 -11.40 -27.88 6.83
CA LEU A 279 -12.64 -28.34 6.21
C LEU A 279 -12.83 -27.82 4.78
N ALA A 280 -11.99 -26.89 4.31
CA ALA A 280 -12.10 -26.32 2.98
C ALA A 280 -11.30 -27.15 1.96
N VAL A 281 -11.92 -27.48 0.83
CA VAL A 281 -11.19 -28.06 -0.32
C VAL A 281 -10.44 -26.94 -1.03
N ILE A 282 -9.15 -26.80 -0.72
CA ILE A 282 -8.27 -25.79 -1.32
C ILE A 282 -7.51 -26.44 -2.47
N ALA A 283 -7.86 -26.08 -3.70
CA ALA A 283 -7.14 -26.57 -4.88
C ALA A 283 -5.66 -26.12 -4.84
N PRO A 284 -4.72 -27.00 -5.25
CA PRO A 284 -3.33 -26.62 -5.40
C PRO A 284 -3.19 -25.54 -6.48
N ASP A 285 -2.19 -24.68 -6.34
CA ASP A 285 -1.88 -23.71 -7.38
C ASP A 285 -1.33 -24.42 -8.63
N ARG A 286 -1.65 -23.89 -9.81
CA ARG A 286 -0.91 -24.25 -11.03
C ARG A 286 0.54 -23.79 -10.87
N ASP A 287 1.46 -24.55 -11.46
CA ASP A 287 2.92 -24.40 -11.33
C ASP A 287 3.36 -22.92 -11.13
N PRO A 288 3.92 -22.57 -9.96
CA PRO A 288 4.18 -21.20 -9.54
C PRO A 288 5.15 -20.42 -10.45
N GLY A 289 5.92 -21.11 -11.31
CA GLY A 289 6.81 -20.50 -12.31
C GLY A 289 6.18 -20.30 -13.69
N SER A 290 5.20 -21.13 -14.08
CA SER A 290 4.65 -21.17 -15.45
C SER A 290 4.11 -19.82 -15.94
N LEU A 291 3.54 -19.01 -15.06
CA LEU A 291 2.97 -17.69 -15.39
C LEU A 291 4.03 -16.59 -15.58
N TRP A 292 5.23 -16.77 -15.03
CA TRP A 292 6.34 -15.83 -15.26
C TRP A 292 6.90 -15.98 -16.67
N PHE A 293 6.98 -17.22 -17.16
CA PHE A 293 7.51 -17.54 -18.48
C PHE A 293 6.47 -17.45 -19.60
N ALA A 294 5.19 -17.28 -19.27
CA ALA A 294 4.10 -17.12 -20.22
C ALA A 294 3.84 -15.66 -20.65
N LEU A 295 4.60 -14.69 -20.15
CA LEU A 295 4.50 -13.30 -20.59
C LEU A 295 5.27 -13.12 -21.90
N PRO A 296 4.63 -12.69 -23.00
CA PRO A 296 5.35 -12.33 -24.22
C PRO A 296 6.26 -11.12 -23.93
N HIS A 297 7.50 -11.20 -24.41
CA HIS A 297 8.46 -10.10 -24.42
C HIS A 297 7.95 -8.89 -25.21
#